data_AF-A0AA41N7D8-F1
#
_entry.id   AF-A0AA41N7D8-F1
#
_cell.length_a   1.000
_cell.length_b   1.000
_cell.length_c   1.000
_cell.angle_alpha   90.00
_cell.angle_beta   90.00
_cell.angle_gamma   90.00
#
_symmetry.space_group_name_H-M   'P 1'
#
loop_
_entity.id
_entity.type
_entity.pdbx_description
1 polymer ?
#
loop_
_entity_poly.entity_id
_entity_poly.type
_entity_poly.pdbx_seq_one_letter_code
_entity_poly.pdbx_strand_id
1 'polypeptide(L)'
;MAALTAEHFAALQSLLKASSKDVVRQLCQESFSSSALGSKKLLDITCSSLSVTQEEAEQLLQALHRLTRLVAFRDLSSAEEILALFPENFHQNLKNLLTKIILEHVSTWRTEAQANQISLPRLVDLDWRVDIKTSSDSISRMAIPTCLLQMKIQEDPSLCRDRPSISAVTVEMSKETLDTMLDGLGRIRDQLSAVANK
;
A
#
# COMPACT_ATOMS: atom_id res chain seq x y z
N MET A 1 -11.96 5.66 7.48
CA MET A 1 -11.18 6.83 7.90
C MET A 1 -12.10 7.87 8.49
N ALA A 2 -11.76 8.44 9.65
CA ALA A 2 -12.52 9.51 10.29
C ALA A 2 -12.48 10.79 9.45
N ALA A 3 -13.52 11.63 9.58
CA ALA A 3 -13.57 12.94 8.94
C ALA A 3 -12.42 13.85 9.44
N LEU A 4 -12.04 14.82 8.60
CA LEU A 4 -11.11 15.88 8.99
C LEU A 4 -11.76 16.74 10.09
N THR A 5 -11.11 16.83 11.24
CA THR A 5 -11.51 17.68 12.37
C THR A 5 -11.08 19.14 12.17
N ALA A 6 -11.66 20.05 12.94
CA ALA A 6 -11.31 21.48 12.92
C ALA A 6 -9.81 21.72 13.20
N GLU A 7 -9.19 20.91 14.05
CA GLU A 7 -7.75 20.97 14.37
C GLU A 7 -6.89 20.70 13.12
N HIS A 8 -7.28 19.74 12.26
CA HIS A 8 -6.56 19.47 11.01
C HIS A 8 -6.63 20.69 10.08
N PHE A 9 -7.78 21.36 10.00
CA PHE A 9 -7.91 22.57 9.19
C PHE A 9 -7.18 23.77 9.79
N ALA A 10 -7.04 23.87 11.11
CA ALA A 10 -6.21 24.88 11.74
C ALA A 10 -4.73 24.63 11.43
N ALA A 11 -4.26 23.39 11.52
CA ALA A 11 -2.88 23.01 11.21
C ALA A 11 -2.54 23.27 9.73
N LEU A 12 -3.45 22.99 8.80
CA LEU A 12 -3.26 23.26 7.36
C LEU A 12 -3.04 24.76 7.06
N GLN A 13 -3.54 25.67 7.90
CA GLN A 13 -3.31 27.11 7.71
C GLN A 13 -1.85 27.51 7.90
N SER A 14 -1.05 26.71 8.60
CA SER A 14 0.40 26.92 8.72
C SER A 14 1.12 26.89 7.37
N LEU A 15 0.52 26.28 6.33
CA LEU A 15 1.03 26.33 4.96
C LEU A 15 1.05 27.74 4.36
N LEU A 16 0.30 28.70 4.91
CA LEU A 16 0.37 30.10 4.49
C LEU A 16 1.73 30.73 4.78
N LYS A 17 2.50 30.18 5.73
CA LYS A 17 3.87 30.61 6.05
C LYS A 17 4.90 30.07 5.04
N ALA A 18 4.48 29.24 4.07
CA ALA A 18 5.40 28.67 3.09
C ALA A 18 6.00 29.74 2.18
N SER A 19 7.32 29.63 1.98
CA SER A 19 8.08 30.53 1.10
C SER A 19 7.70 30.40 -0.38
N SER A 20 7.12 29.26 -0.80
CA SER A 20 6.69 29.04 -2.18
C SER A 20 5.60 27.96 -2.30
N LYS A 21 4.91 27.95 -3.45
CA LYS A 21 3.93 26.90 -3.79
C LYS A 21 4.57 25.52 -3.96
N ASP A 22 5.83 25.48 -4.37
CA ASP A 22 6.57 24.23 -4.59
C ASP A 22 6.89 23.52 -3.27
N VAL A 23 7.16 24.28 -2.19
CA VAL A 23 7.30 23.72 -0.83
C VAL A 23 6.00 23.02 -0.41
N VAL A 24 4.85 23.65 -0.64
CA VAL A 24 3.53 23.05 -0.31
C VAL A 24 3.31 21.76 -1.12
N ARG A 25 3.69 21.75 -2.39
CA ARG A 25 3.59 20.55 -3.25
C ARG A 25 4.46 19.41 -2.73
N GLN A 26 5.74 19.69 -2.43
CA GLN A 26 6.65 18.68 -1.88
C GLN A 26 6.15 18.13 -0.54
N LEU A 27 5.71 18.99 0.37
CA LEU A 27 5.14 18.54 1.65
C LEU A 27 3.91 17.66 1.46
N CYS A 28 3.01 17.96 0.51
CA CYS A 28 1.85 17.11 0.22
C CYS A 28 2.27 15.72 -0.29
N GLN A 29 3.26 15.65 -1.19
CA GLN A 29 3.76 14.39 -1.74
C GLN A 29 4.47 13.54 -0.68
N GLU A 30 5.40 14.15 0.06
CA GLU A 30 6.14 13.50 1.15
C GLU A 30 5.15 13.00 2.22
N SER A 31 4.18 13.83 2.62
CA SER A 31 3.20 13.47 3.65
C SER A 31 2.29 12.30 3.25
N PHE A 32 2.09 12.01 1.96
CA PHE A 32 1.24 10.89 1.54
C PHE A 32 1.86 9.53 1.91
N SER A 33 3.20 9.42 1.85
CA SER A 33 3.93 8.19 2.14
C SER A 33 3.75 7.78 3.62
N SER A 34 3.44 6.50 3.87
CA SER A 34 3.19 6.00 5.25
C SER A 34 4.43 6.13 6.16
N SER A 35 5.63 6.08 5.56
CA SER A 35 6.90 6.32 6.24
C SER A 35 7.11 7.76 6.72
N ALA A 36 6.27 8.71 6.26
CA ALA A 36 6.49 10.13 6.47
C ALA A 36 6.07 10.62 7.86
N LEU A 37 5.00 10.06 8.44
CA LEU A 37 4.44 10.48 9.74
C LEU A 37 5.41 10.31 10.92
N GLY A 38 6.47 9.51 10.78
CA GLY A 38 7.51 9.29 11.81
C GLY A 38 8.90 9.75 11.40
N SER A 39 9.05 10.40 10.24
CA SER A 39 10.36 10.77 9.71
C SER A 39 10.85 12.06 10.36
N LYS A 40 11.84 11.96 11.26
CA LYS A 40 12.52 13.13 11.85
C LYS A 40 13.06 14.09 10.78
N LYS A 41 13.54 13.56 9.65
CA LYS A 41 14.04 14.37 8.53
C LYS A 41 12.95 15.27 7.94
N LEU A 42 11.72 14.78 7.82
CA LEU A 42 10.61 15.58 7.29
C LEU A 42 10.12 16.63 8.27
N LEU A 43 10.14 16.33 9.57
CA LEU A 43 9.87 17.32 10.60
C LEU A 43 10.90 18.45 10.54
N ASP A 44 12.20 18.14 10.47
CA ASP A 44 13.26 19.15 10.38
C ASP A 44 13.13 20.03 9.13
N ILE A 45 12.82 19.44 7.98
CA ILE A 45 12.56 20.17 6.72
C ILE A 45 11.32 21.07 6.88
N THR A 46 10.23 20.56 7.45
CA THR A 46 8.98 21.30 7.62
C THR A 46 9.17 22.49 8.56
N CYS A 47 9.83 22.28 9.71
CA CYS A 47 10.18 23.33 10.66
C CYS A 47 11.03 24.41 10.01
N SER A 48 12.07 24.02 9.25
CA SER A 48 12.99 24.96 8.59
C SER A 48 12.31 25.74 7.46
N SER A 49 11.40 25.09 6.71
CA SER A 49 10.75 25.68 5.54
C SER A 49 9.62 26.65 5.91
N LEU A 50 8.90 26.36 6.99
CA LEU A 50 7.72 27.13 7.43
C LEU A 50 8.01 28.02 8.64
N SER A 51 9.20 27.90 9.24
CA SER A 51 9.57 28.59 10.50
C SER A 51 8.53 28.36 11.60
N VAL A 52 8.08 27.11 11.76
CA VAL A 52 7.07 26.68 12.74
C VAL A 52 7.70 25.83 13.85
N THR A 53 6.98 25.66 14.96
CA THR A 53 7.42 24.76 16.03
C THR A 53 7.32 23.30 15.58
N GLN A 54 8.06 22.41 16.25
CA GLN A 54 8.02 20.98 15.94
C GLN A 54 6.61 20.38 16.12
N GLU A 55 5.87 20.83 17.14
CA GLU A 55 4.50 20.40 17.40
C GLU A 55 3.54 20.83 16.27
N GLU A 56 3.66 22.08 15.80
CA GLU A 56 2.87 22.58 14.67
C GLU A 56 3.20 21.83 13.37
N ALA A 57 4.48 21.51 13.14
CA ALA A 57 4.92 20.74 11.98
C ALA A 57 4.35 19.32 12.00
N GLU A 58 4.34 18.65 13.16
CA GLU A 58 3.80 17.31 13.30
C GLU A 58 2.28 17.28 13.05
N GLN A 59 1.54 18.24 13.62
CA GLN A 59 0.11 18.39 13.38
C GLN A 59 -0.19 18.67 11.90
N LEU A 60 0.62 19.52 11.24
CA LEU A 60 0.48 19.82 9.82
C LEU A 60 0.70 18.58 8.95
N LEU A 61 1.78 17.84 9.17
CA LEU A 61 2.08 16.61 8.43
C LEU A 61 0.97 15.56 8.65
N GLN A 62 0.46 15.45 9.88
CA GLN A 62 -0.66 14.56 10.18
C GLN A 62 -1.94 14.96 9.45
N ALA A 63 -2.26 16.26 9.39
CA ALA A 63 -3.40 16.78 8.68
C ALA A 63 -3.28 16.55 7.16
N LEU A 64 -2.10 16.81 6.57
CA LEU A 64 -1.81 16.56 5.16
C LEU A 64 -1.89 15.06 4.81
N HIS A 65 -1.31 14.20 5.64
CA HIS A 65 -1.37 12.76 5.45
C HIS A 65 -2.82 12.27 5.47
N ARG A 66 -3.62 12.70 6.45
CA ARG A 66 -5.04 12.33 6.54
C ARG A 66 -5.84 12.83 5.34
N LEU A 67 -5.63 14.07 4.90
CA LEU A 67 -6.31 14.66 3.76
C LEU A 67 -5.99 13.89 2.46
N THR A 68 -4.71 13.72 2.15
CA THR A 68 -4.27 13.04 0.91
C THR A 68 -4.71 11.57 0.88
N ARG A 69 -4.61 10.85 2.00
CA ARG A 69 -5.11 9.47 2.13
C ARG A 69 -6.63 9.38 1.99
N LEU A 70 -7.38 10.29 2.60
CA LEU A 70 -8.84 10.31 2.50
C LEU A 70 -9.29 10.54 1.05
N VAL A 71 -8.65 11.47 0.34
CA VAL A 71 -8.95 11.74 -1.07
C VAL A 71 -8.61 10.52 -1.94
N ALA A 72 -7.41 9.94 -1.80
CA ALA A 72 -7.01 8.76 -2.55
C ALA A 72 -7.93 7.55 -2.26
N PHE A 73 -8.44 7.41 -1.03
CA PHE A 73 -9.32 6.32 -0.64
C PHE A 73 -10.76 6.50 -1.12
N ARG A 74 -11.29 7.73 -1.10
CA ARG A 74 -12.65 8.05 -1.56
C ARG A 74 -12.77 8.23 -3.07
N ASP A 75 -11.64 8.14 -3.76
CA ASP A 75 -11.55 8.30 -5.22
C ASP A 75 -12.06 9.66 -5.73
N LEU A 76 -11.79 10.73 -4.97
CA LEU A 76 -12.24 12.06 -5.37
C LEU A 76 -11.41 12.56 -6.55
N SER A 77 -12.04 12.60 -7.73
CA SER A 77 -11.39 12.93 -9.01
C SER A 77 -11.86 14.25 -9.59
N SER A 78 -12.86 14.88 -8.98
CA SER A 78 -13.37 16.20 -9.36
C SER A 78 -12.92 17.29 -8.37
N ALA A 79 -12.75 18.52 -8.86
CA ALA A 79 -12.42 19.65 -8.00
C ALA A 79 -13.53 19.93 -6.99
N GLU A 80 -14.79 19.82 -7.40
CA GLU A 80 -15.97 20.09 -6.57
C GLU A 80 -16.04 19.19 -5.33
N GLU A 81 -15.77 17.90 -5.49
CA GLU A 81 -15.75 16.92 -4.40
C GLU A 81 -14.65 17.23 -3.37
N ILE A 82 -13.46 17.60 -3.84
CA ILE A 82 -12.35 17.95 -2.96
C ILE A 82 -12.64 19.27 -2.25
N LEU A 83 -13.20 20.27 -2.94
CA LEU A 83 -13.57 21.56 -2.35
C LEU A 83 -14.64 21.43 -1.28
N ALA A 84 -15.54 20.44 -1.40
CA ALA A 84 -16.56 20.11 -0.41
C ALA A 84 -16.01 19.54 0.91
N LEU A 85 -14.74 19.07 0.92
CA LEU A 85 -14.08 18.62 2.15
C LEU A 85 -13.67 19.78 3.05
N PHE A 86 -13.47 20.98 2.50
CA PHE A 86 -12.96 22.13 3.24
C PHE A 86 -14.12 22.94 3.87
N PRO A 87 -13.99 23.40 5.12
CA PRO A 87 -14.98 24.26 5.74
C PRO A 87 -15.06 25.62 5.04
N GLU A 88 -16.21 26.28 5.13
CA GLU A 88 -16.47 27.58 4.46
C GLU A 88 -15.50 28.69 4.91
N ASN A 89 -15.04 28.63 6.16
CA ASN A 89 -14.14 29.61 6.76
C ASN A 89 -12.66 29.40 6.40
N PHE A 90 -12.34 28.45 5.52
CA PHE A 90 -10.96 28.15 5.13
C PHE A 90 -10.46 29.10 4.04
N HIS A 91 -9.16 29.43 4.08
CA HIS A 91 -8.55 30.37 3.14
C HIS A 91 -8.67 29.90 1.67
N GLN A 92 -9.40 30.67 0.85
CA GLN A 92 -9.80 30.29 -0.52
C GLN A 92 -8.61 29.97 -1.44
N ASN A 93 -7.56 30.79 -1.43
CA ASN A 93 -6.39 30.55 -2.29
C ASN A 93 -5.63 29.28 -1.90
N LEU A 94 -5.58 28.97 -0.61
CA LEU A 94 -4.89 27.77 -0.11
C LEU A 94 -5.71 26.52 -0.43
N LYS A 95 -7.02 26.57 -0.23
CA LYS A 95 -7.96 25.52 -0.62
C LYS A 95 -7.85 25.21 -2.12
N ASN A 96 -7.83 26.22 -2.98
CA ASN A 96 -7.69 26.04 -4.42
C ASN A 96 -6.32 25.45 -4.79
N LEU A 97 -5.25 25.89 -4.13
CA LEU A 97 -3.90 25.35 -4.34
C LEU A 97 -3.82 23.87 -3.93
N LEU A 98 -4.32 23.51 -2.75
CA LEU A 98 -4.34 22.13 -2.27
C LEU A 98 -5.18 21.25 -3.20
N THR A 99 -6.36 21.72 -3.60
CA THR A 99 -7.22 21.00 -4.55
C THR A 99 -6.49 20.71 -5.86
N LYS A 100 -5.78 21.70 -6.40
CA LYS A 100 -4.99 21.53 -7.62
C LYS A 100 -3.86 20.50 -7.45
N ILE A 101 -3.09 20.59 -6.37
CA ILE A 101 -1.99 19.65 -6.09
C ILE A 101 -2.54 18.22 -5.92
N ILE A 102 -3.66 18.07 -5.21
CA ILE A 102 -4.28 16.77 -4.99
C ILE A 102 -4.75 16.16 -6.32
N LEU A 103 -5.42 16.93 -7.18
CA LEU A 103 -5.85 16.45 -8.51
C LEU A 103 -4.66 16.06 -9.40
N GLU A 104 -3.53 16.75 -9.30
CA GLU A 104 -2.31 16.39 -10.04
C GLU A 104 -1.75 15.02 -9.62
N HIS A 105 -1.91 14.62 -8.36
CA HIS A 105 -1.26 13.42 -7.80
C HIS A 105 -2.21 12.28 -7.39
N VAL A 106 -3.53 12.50 -7.36
CA VAL A 106 -4.50 11.52 -6.86
C VAL A 106 -4.45 10.18 -7.60
N SER A 107 -4.17 10.19 -8.91
CA SER A 107 -4.04 8.96 -9.70
C SER A 107 -2.86 8.10 -9.25
N THR A 108 -1.71 8.73 -8.98
CA THR A 108 -0.49 8.05 -8.54
C THR A 108 -0.66 7.54 -7.11
N TRP A 109 -1.17 8.40 -6.23
CA TRP A 109 -1.47 8.06 -4.84
C TRP A 109 -2.50 6.94 -4.72
N ARG A 110 -3.49 6.88 -5.61
CA ARG A 110 -4.46 5.78 -5.65
C ARG A 110 -3.76 4.46 -5.97
N THR A 111 -2.95 4.42 -7.02
CA THR A 111 -2.20 3.21 -7.39
C THR A 111 -1.28 2.75 -6.27
N GLU A 112 -0.59 3.69 -5.60
CA GLU A 112 0.23 3.39 -4.43
C GLU A 112 -0.59 2.95 -3.22
N ALA A 113 -1.74 3.56 -2.95
CA ALA A 113 -2.62 3.18 -1.86
C ALA A 113 -3.20 1.78 -2.07
N GLN A 114 -3.59 1.44 -3.30
CA GLN A 114 -4.07 0.11 -3.68
C GLN A 114 -2.96 -0.94 -3.60
N ALA A 115 -1.74 -0.60 -4.03
CA ALA A 115 -0.58 -1.49 -3.90
C ALA A 115 -0.22 -1.78 -2.43
N ASN A 116 -0.41 -0.79 -1.55
CA ASN A 116 -0.13 -0.85 -0.12
C ASN A 116 -1.36 -1.24 0.73
N GLN A 117 -2.48 -1.65 0.14
CA GLN A 117 -3.60 -2.17 0.92
C GLN A 117 -3.21 -3.49 1.56
N ILE A 118 -3.67 -3.68 2.80
CA ILE A 118 -3.49 -4.88 3.59
C ILE A 118 -3.87 -6.07 2.71
N SER A 119 -2.88 -6.87 2.32
CA SER A 119 -3.04 -7.97 1.39
C SER A 119 -2.66 -9.26 2.07
N LEU A 120 -3.38 -10.32 1.72
CA LEU A 120 -3.01 -11.66 2.15
C LEU A 120 -1.57 -11.97 1.69
N PRO A 121 -0.84 -12.82 2.43
CA PRO A 121 0.50 -13.24 2.03
C PRO A 121 0.52 -13.69 0.58
N ARG A 122 1.50 -13.21 -0.19
CA ARG A 122 1.57 -13.43 -1.64
C ARG A 122 2.60 -14.50 -1.94
N LEU A 123 2.25 -15.45 -2.80
CA LEU A 123 3.21 -16.38 -3.37
C LEU A 123 4.09 -15.59 -4.37
N VAL A 124 5.38 -15.46 -4.07
CA VAL A 124 6.33 -14.68 -4.88
C VAL A 124 7.26 -15.54 -5.71
N ASP A 125 7.47 -16.80 -5.31
CA ASP A 125 8.34 -17.72 -6.02
C ASP A 125 7.87 -19.16 -5.85
N LEU A 126 8.14 -19.97 -6.87
CA LEU A 126 7.80 -21.39 -6.89
C LEU A 126 8.94 -22.15 -7.56
N ASP A 127 9.70 -22.86 -6.73
CA ASP A 127 10.80 -23.72 -7.13
C ASP A 127 10.35 -25.18 -7.02
N TRP A 128 10.78 -26.04 -7.93
CA TRP A 128 10.46 -27.47 -7.86
C TRP A 128 11.66 -28.33 -8.20
N ARG A 129 11.67 -29.55 -7.67
CA ARG A 129 12.67 -30.57 -7.95
C ARG A 129 12.02 -31.94 -7.96
N VAL A 130 12.40 -32.77 -8.92
CA VAL A 130 11.96 -34.18 -8.96
C VAL A 130 13.09 -35.05 -8.42
N ASP A 131 12.79 -35.78 -7.36
CA ASP A 131 13.69 -36.77 -6.77
C ASP A 131 13.17 -38.17 -7.06
N ILE A 132 14.09 -39.13 -7.12
CA ILE A 132 13.76 -40.54 -7.28
C ILE A 132 14.00 -41.21 -5.93
N LYS A 133 12.94 -41.71 -5.30
CA LYS A 133 13.02 -42.39 -4.00
C LYS A 133 12.70 -43.88 -4.16
N THR A 134 13.34 -44.70 -3.34
CA THR A 134 13.00 -46.13 -3.27
C THR A 134 11.61 -46.27 -2.66
N SER A 135 10.70 -46.96 -3.35
CA SER A 135 9.36 -47.24 -2.88
C SER A 135 9.36 -47.94 -1.51
N SER A 136 8.48 -47.49 -0.62
CA SER A 136 8.22 -48.16 0.66
C SER A 136 7.14 -49.25 0.54
N ASP A 137 6.24 -49.13 -0.44
CA ASP A 137 5.02 -49.94 -0.53
C ASP A 137 5.15 -51.14 -1.49
N SER A 138 6.23 -51.21 -2.28
CA SER A 138 6.46 -52.31 -3.23
C SER A 138 7.61 -53.22 -2.79
N ILE A 139 7.33 -54.52 -2.74
CA ILE A 139 8.30 -55.58 -2.38
C ILE A 139 9.48 -55.63 -3.37
N SER A 140 9.24 -55.28 -4.64
CA SER A 140 10.29 -54.91 -5.58
C SER A 140 10.73 -53.48 -5.26
N ARG A 141 12.02 -53.27 -4.96
CA ARG A 141 12.62 -51.93 -4.70
C ARG A 141 12.57 -51.03 -5.94
N MET A 142 11.38 -50.67 -6.38
CA MET A 142 11.13 -49.81 -7.54
C MET A 142 11.38 -48.37 -7.15
N ALA A 143 12.05 -47.65 -8.04
CA ALA A 143 12.36 -46.24 -7.87
C ALA A 143 11.15 -45.41 -8.31
N ILE A 144 10.52 -44.70 -7.39
CA ILE A 144 9.32 -43.88 -7.64
C ILE A 144 9.74 -42.41 -7.68
N PRO A 145 9.37 -41.65 -8.73
CA PRO A 145 9.60 -40.22 -8.78
C PRO A 145 8.65 -39.49 -7.83
N THR A 146 9.19 -38.56 -7.06
CA THR A 146 8.46 -37.66 -6.15
C THR A 146 8.84 -36.22 -6.45
N CYS A 147 7.90 -35.29 -6.32
CA CYS A 147 8.13 -33.88 -6.56
C CYS A 147 8.26 -33.13 -5.23
N LEU A 148 9.38 -32.44 -5.01
CA LEU A 148 9.54 -31.47 -3.94
C LEU A 148 9.24 -30.09 -4.50
N LEU A 149 8.17 -29.48 -4.01
CA LEU A 149 7.73 -28.15 -4.38
C LEU A 149 8.03 -27.18 -3.24
N GLN A 150 8.80 -26.13 -3.53
CA GLN A 150 9.11 -25.06 -2.60
C GLN A 150 8.41 -23.77 -3.03
N MET A 151 7.58 -23.24 -2.14
CA MET A 151 6.82 -22.01 -2.33
C MET A 151 7.39 -20.92 -1.43
N LYS A 152 7.81 -19.79 -2.01
CA LYS A 152 8.23 -18.61 -1.22
C LYS A 152 7.04 -17.66 -1.09
N ILE A 153 6.64 -17.39 0.14
CA ILE A 153 5.49 -16.57 0.48
C ILE A 153 5.97 -15.30 1.17
N GLN A 154 5.66 -14.16 0.58
CA GLN A 154 5.95 -12.85 1.13
C GLN A 154 4.79 -12.42 2.03
N GLU A 155 5.09 -12.12 3.30
CA GLU A 155 4.12 -11.55 4.23
C GLU A 155 3.89 -10.07 3.96
N ASP A 156 2.77 -9.57 4.47
CA ASP A 156 2.34 -8.20 4.24
C ASP A 156 3.33 -7.20 4.89
N PRO A 157 3.87 -6.24 4.11
CA PRO A 157 4.73 -5.19 4.66
C PRO A 157 4.04 -4.30 5.69
N SER A 158 2.70 -4.29 5.77
CA SER A 158 1.95 -3.55 6.80
C SER A 158 1.96 -4.23 8.18
N LEU A 159 2.17 -5.55 8.24
CA LEU A 159 2.26 -6.32 9.48
C LEU A 159 3.71 -6.39 10.01
N CYS A 160 4.69 -6.38 9.11
CA CYS A 160 6.11 -6.37 9.45
C CYS A 160 6.70 -4.96 9.33
N ARG A 161 6.78 -4.24 10.46
CA ARG A 161 7.37 -2.90 10.58
C ARG A 161 8.84 -2.82 10.08
N ASP A 162 9.52 -3.96 9.95
CA ASP A 162 10.89 -4.09 9.46
C ASP A 162 10.99 -5.14 8.34
N ARG A 163 10.95 -4.66 7.09
CA ARG A 163 11.15 -5.43 5.83
C ARG A 163 10.15 -6.59 5.59
N PRO A 164 9.71 -6.82 4.34
CA PRO A 164 8.86 -7.97 4.05
C PRO A 164 9.59 -9.28 4.33
N SER A 165 9.10 -10.06 5.30
CA SER A 165 9.57 -11.42 5.60
C SER A 165 9.15 -12.36 4.47
N ILE A 166 10.11 -13.07 3.89
CA ILE A 166 9.85 -14.16 2.96
C ILE A 166 9.97 -15.47 3.73
N SER A 167 8.87 -16.22 3.79
CA SER A 167 8.83 -17.58 4.32
C SER A 167 8.89 -18.59 3.19
N ALA A 168 9.48 -19.77 3.43
CA ALA A 168 9.55 -20.84 2.44
C ALA A 168 8.83 -22.09 2.96
N VAL A 169 7.83 -22.55 2.20
CA VAL A 169 7.06 -23.76 2.50
C VAL A 169 7.47 -24.83 1.49
N THR A 170 7.98 -25.96 1.96
CA THR A 170 8.36 -27.09 1.09
C THR A 170 7.40 -28.25 1.30
N VAL A 171 6.83 -28.76 0.21
CA VAL A 171 5.85 -29.84 0.19
C VAL A 171 6.36 -30.95 -0.72
N GLU A 172 6.23 -32.19 -0.28
CA GLU A 172 6.45 -33.36 -1.11
C GLU A 172 5.12 -33.85 -1.69
N MET A 173 5.08 -34.08 -3.00
CA MET A 173 3.88 -34.50 -3.71
C MET A 173 4.16 -35.68 -4.63
N SER A 174 3.25 -36.65 -4.60
CA SER A 174 3.19 -37.71 -5.61
C SER A 174 2.57 -37.16 -6.90
N LYS A 175 2.67 -37.96 -7.98
CA LYS A 175 2.00 -37.65 -9.25
C LYS A 175 0.49 -37.39 -9.07
N GLU A 176 -0.19 -38.27 -8.35
CA GLU A 176 -1.65 -38.19 -8.16
C GLU A 176 -2.06 -36.92 -7.40
N THR A 177 -1.29 -36.54 -6.38
CA THR A 177 -1.51 -35.30 -5.62
C THR A 177 -1.29 -34.07 -6.50
N LEU A 178 -0.26 -34.08 -7.35
CA LEU A 178 0.01 -32.98 -8.28
C LEU A 178 -1.09 -32.83 -9.33
N ASP A 179 -1.56 -33.93 -9.93
CA ASP A 179 -2.65 -33.92 -10.91
C ASP A 179 -3.93 -33.35 -10.28
N THR A 180 -4.25 -33.76 -9.04
CA THR A 180 -5.39 -33.23 -8.28
C THR A 180 -5.25 -31.73 -8.00
N MET A 181 -4.04 -31.26 -7.67
CA MET A 181 -3.76 -29.85 -7.44
C MET A 181 -3.93 -29.01 -8.71
N LEU A 182 -3.47 -29.51 -9.86
CA LEU A 182 -3.63 -28.85 -11.16
C LEU A 182 -5.10 -28.70 -11.55
N ASP A 183 -5.91 -29.74 -11.35
CA ASP A 183 -7.35 -29.68 -11.59
C ASP A 183 -8.04 -28.64 -10.68
N GLY A 184 -7.65 -28.60 -9.40
CA GLY A 184 -8.15 -27.62 -8.45
C GLY A 184 -7.82 -26.17 -8.85
N LEU A 185 -6.56 -25.91 -9.19
CA LEU A 185 -6.10 -24.58 -9.64
C LEU A 185 -6.73 -24.17 -10.99
N GLY A 186 -6.94 -25.13 -11.90
CA GLY A 186 -7.63 -24.89 -13.17
C GLY A 186 -9.06 -24.39 -12.94
N ARG A 187 -9.82 -25.02 -12.03
CA ARG A 187 -11.17 -24.58 -11.67
C ARG A 187 -11.18 -23.18 -11.05
N ILE A 188 -10.19 -22.87 -10.19
CA ILE A 188 -10.07 -21.53 -9.58
C ILE A 188 -9.81 -20.47 -10.66
N ARG A 189 -8.91 -20.75 -11.62
CA ARG A 189 -8.66 -19.85 -12.76
C ARG A 189 -9.94 -19.58 -13.54
N ASP A 190 -10.70 -20.62 -13.86
CA ASP A 190 -11.92 -20.49 -14.66
C ASP A 190 -12.99 -19.67 -13.89
N GLN A 191 -13.13 -19.88 -12.58
CA GLN A 191 -14.01 -19.08 -11.72
C GLN A 191 -13.59 -17.61 -11.68
N LEU A 192 -12.32 -17.31 -11.50
CA LEU A 192 -11.81 -15.94 -11.50
C LEU A 192 -12.05 -15.25 -12.85
N SER A 193 -11.86 -15.99 -13.96
CA SER A 193 -12.13 -15.46 -15.31
C SER A 193 -13.61 -15.14 -15.53
N ALA A 194 -14.51 -15.97 -15.01
CA ALA A 194 -15.96 -15.74 -15.10
C ALA A 194 -16.42 -14.55 -14.25
N VAL A 195 -15.75 -14.26 -13.14
CA VAL A 195 -16.01 -13.07 -12.31
C VAL A 195 -15.46 -11.81 -12.96
N ALA A 196 -14.26 -11.88 -13.55
CA ALA A 196 -13.64 -10.73 -14.21
C ALA A 196 -14.36 -10.28 -15.50
N ASN A 197 -15.05 -11.21 -16.17
CA ASN A 197 -15.83 -10.93 -17.38
C ASN A 197 -17.30 -10.51 -17.11
N LYS A 198 -17.68 -10.34 -15.85
CA LYS A 198 -18.99 -9.79 -15.43
C LYS A 198 -18.86 -8.32 -15.09
#